data_AF-A0A9D2N010-F1
#
_entry.id   AF-A0A9D2N010-F1
#
_cell.length_a   1.000
_cell.length_b   1.000
_cell.length_c   1.000
_cell.angle_alpha   90.00
_cell.angle_beta   90.00
_cell.angle_gamma   90.00
#
_symmetry.space_group_name_H-M   'P 1'
#
loop_
_entity.id
_entity.type
_entity.pdbx_description
1 polymer ?
#
loop_
_entity_poly.entity_id
_entity_poly.type
_entity_poly.pdbx_seq_one_letter_code
_entity_poly.pdbx_strand_id
1 'polypeptide(L)'
;MGLFGNQFADVIEWREFRDDVLFWKWSNQEIKKGSRLVIRPGQDAIFLYNGIVEGVFTQEGSFEMESDIIPFLSTLKGFKFGFNSGIRAEVLFINTKEVLVKWGTKSPVLIPAPGLPGGMPVRAFGTFTCKVADYDVLIEKIAGIRQQFTVEDVKERIISSLDQLLMKWIAAEGRDMFNLQQNAREIGNGIREDLDMEMLSIGISIPSFTIANFNYPEQVQQMAEKAAAQSMIGDMGRFQQAALGEAIAGGGGSAADMAGMAAGLAMGQQMAAQTAPGAGQPQPGAIPNFCPNCGTKTNGMRFCGNCGYKLV
;
A
#
# COMPACT_ATOMS: atom_id res chain seq x y z
N MET A 1 50.67 -36.19 -28.81
CA MET A 1 50.02 -35.55 -27.64
C MET A 1 50.63 -34.16 -27.47
N GLY A 2 49.91 -33.10 -27.82
CA GLY A 2 50.37 -31.72 -27.65
C GLY A 2 49.79 -31.12 -26.37
N LEU A 3 50.66 -30.65 -25.47
CA LEU A 3 50.38 -30.06 -24.16
C LEU A 3 49.95 -28.58 -24.29
N PHE A 4 48.88 -28.32 -25.03
CA PHE A 4 48.20 -27.02 -25.02
C PHE A 4 46.72 -27.26 -24.79
N GLY A 5 46.38 -27.66 -23.56
CA GLY A 5 45.00 -27.77 -23.14
C GLY A 5 44.39 -26.37 -23.02
N ASN A 6 43.68 -25.92 -24.06
CA ASN A 6 42.55 -24.99 -24.04
C ASN A 6 42.44 -24.00 -22.85
N GLN A 7 43.44 -23.15 -22.62
CA GLN A 7 43.28 -21.97 -21.76
C GLN A 7 42.73 -20.81 -22.58
N PHE A 8 41.52 -20.96 -23.11
CA PHE A 8 40.81 -19.84 -23.73
C PHE A 8 40.40 -18.85 -22.64
N ALA A 9 40.68 -17.56 -22.86
CA ALA A 9 40.25 -16.47 -22.01
C ALA A 9 38.74 -16.52 -21.77
N ASP A 10 38.31 -16.28 -20.54
CA ASP A 10 36.90 -16.28 -20.19
C ASP A 10 36.32 -14.86 -20.34
N VAL A 11 35.09 -14.77 -20.86
CA VAL A 11 34.31 -13.53 -20.80
C VAL A 11 33.46 -13.61 -19.55
N ILE A 12 33.80 -12.78 -18.57
CA ILE A 12 33.09 -12.66 -17.30
C ILE A 12 31.99 -11.62 -17.53
N GLU A 13 30.79 -12.10 -17.84
CA GLU A 13 29.63 -11.23 -18.04
C GLU A 13 28.39 -11.84 -17.41
N TRP A 14 27.52 -10.96 -16.89
CA TRP A 14 26.17 -11.34 -16.53
C TRP A 14 25.19 -10.85 -17.59
N ARG A 15 24.75 -11.78 -18.44
CA ARG A 15 23.61 -11.55 -19.34
C ARG A 15 22.33 -11.74 -18.53
N GLU A 16 21.85 -10.66 -17.94
CA GLU A 16 20.59 -10.64 -17.19
C GLU A 16 19.46 -11.12 -18.12
N PHE A 17 18.97 -12.33 -17.88
CA PHE A 17 17.88 -12.95 -18.63
C PHE A 17 16.55 -12.87 -17.89
N ARG A 18 16.59 -12.40 -16.63
CA ARG A 18 15.44 -12.20 -15.75
C ARG A 18 15.65 -10.93 -14.93
N ASP A 19 14.61 -10.12 -14.85
CA ASP A 19 14.63 -8.84 -14.12
C ASP A 19 14.40 -9.01 -12.60
N ASP A 20 14.21 -10.24 -12.12
CA ASP A 20 13.91 -10.55 -10.72
C ASP A 20 15.13 -11.00 -9.91
N VAL A 21 16.31 -10.97 -10.51
CA VAL A 21 17.56 -11.37 -9.85
C VAL A 21 18.27 -10.13 -9.31
N LEU A 22 18.54 -10.12 -8.00
CA LEU A 22 19.21 -9.03 -7.30
C LEU A 22 20.72 -9.24 -7.23
N PHE A 23 21.18 -10.50 -7.09
CA PHE A 23 22.58 -10.84 -7.32
C PHE A 23 22.72 -12.19 -8.01
N TRP A 24 23.80 -12.33 -8.76
CA TRP A 24 24.23 -13.57 -9.37
C TRP A 24 25.73 -13.79 -9.20
N LYS A 25 26.12 -14.98 -8.73
CA LYS A 25 27.52 -15.41 -8.61
C LYS A 25 27.96 -16.09 -9.89
N TRP A 26 29.06 -15.63 -10.47
CA TRP A 26 29.65 -16.23 -11.66
C TRP A 26 30.12 -17.66 -11.36
N SER A 27 29.79 -18.59 -12.25
CA SER A 27 29.87 -20.02 -11.98
C SER A 27 31.29 -20.61 -12.01
N ASN A 28 32.25 -19.92 -12.61
CA ASN A 28 33.63 -20.39 -12.69
C ASN A 28 34.45 -19.84 -11.51
N GLN A 29 35.25 -20.72 -10.91
CA GLN A 29 36.06 -20.44 -9.72
C GLN A 29 37.48 -20.00 -10.07
N GLU A 30 37.88 -20.12 -11.34
CA GLU A 30 39.21 -19.74 -11.81
C GLU A 30 39.12 -18.77 -12.98
N ILE A 31 39.62 -17.56 -12.77
CA ILE A 31 39.74 -16.54 -13.81
C ILE A 31 41.06 -16.77 -14.54
N LYS A 32 40.95 -17.11 -15.83
CA LYS A 32 42.12 -17.36 -16.68
C LYS A 32 42.80 -16.07 -17.12
N LYS A 33 44.06 -16.22 -17.53
CA LYS A 33 44.84 -15.15 -18.15
C LYS A 33 44.17 -14.64 -19.43
N GLY A 34 44.15 -13.31 -19.63
CA GLY A 34 43.49 -12.66 -20.78
C GLY A 34 41.95 -12.57 -20.70
N SER A 35 41.34 -12.95 -19.57
CA SER A 35 39.89 -12.81 -19.37
C SER A 35 39.45 -11.34 -19.38
N ARG A 36 38.19 -11.11 -19.70
CA ARG A 36 37.60 -9.77 -19.78
C ARG A 36 36.31 -9.70 -18.97
N LEU A 37 36.19 -8.68 -18.14
CA LEU A 37 34.97 -8.36 -17.40
C LEU A 37 34.11 -7.40 -18.23
N VAL A 38 32.84 -7.71 -18.40
CA VAL A 38 31.88 -6.82 -19.06
C VAL A 38 30.79 -6.44 -18.06
N ILE A 39 30.72 -5.16 -17.74
CA ILE A 39 29.73 -4.56 -16.85
C ILE A 39 28.75 -3.76 -17.70
N ARG A 40 27.46 -4.06 -17.57
CA ARG A 40 26.38 -3.37 -18.29
C ARG A 40 25.77 -2.28 -17.40
N PRO A 41 25.04 -1.31 -17.99
CA PRO A 41 24.31 -0.33 -17.21
C PRO A 41 23.35 -1.00 -16.21
N GLY A 42 23.34 -0.53 -14.96
CA GLY A 42 22.50 -1.09 -13.89
C GLY A 42 23.06 -2.36 -13.26
N GLN A 43 24.34 -2.68 -13.51
CA GLN A 43 25.05 -3.79 -12.90
C GLN A 43 26.36 -3.31 -12.28
N ASP A 44 26.70 -3.87 -11.13
CA ASP A 44 28.01 -3.74 -10.51
C ASP A 44 28.66 -5.13 -10.41
N ALA A 45 29.99 -5.18 -10.43
CA ALA A 45 30.74 -6.42 -10.27
C ALA A 45 31.66 -6.37 -9.04
N ILE A 46 31.60 -7.40 -8.21
CA ILE A 46 32.39 -7.52 -6.99
C ILE A 46 33.33 -8.70 -7.11
N PHE A 47 34.61 -8.45 -6.84
CA PHE A 47 35.64 -9.47 -6.76
C PHE A 47 35.84 -9.87 -5.32
N LEU A 48 35.68 -11.16 -5.06
CA LEU A 48 36.01 -11.77 -3.77
C LEU A 48 37.21 -12.68 -3.93
N TYR A 49 38.10 -12.60 -2.95
CA TYR A 49 39.21 -13.53 -2.80
C TYR A 49 39.18 -14.11 -1.39
N ASN A 50 39.15 -15.44 -1.28
CA ASN A 50 39.04 -16.14 0.00
C ASN A 50 37.90 -15.63 0.92
N GLY A 51 36.79 -15.18 0.32
CA GLY A 51 35.63 -14.64 1.04
C GLY A 51 35.75 -13.18 1.48
N ILE A 52 36.83 -12.48 1.13
CA ILE A 52 37.02 -11.05 1.40
C ILE A 52 36.76 -10.26 0.12
N VAL A 53 36.05 -9.13 0.24
CA VAL A 53 35.83 -8.19 -0.87
C VAL A 53 37.16 -7.49 -1.18
N GLU A 54 37.71 -7.77 -2.36
CA GLU A 54 38.97 -7.16 -2.81
C GLU A 54 38.72 -5.97 -3.74
N GLY A 55 37.52 -5.86 -4.32
CA GLY A 55 37.22 -4.75 -5.23
C GLY A 55 35.79 -4.74 -5.72
N VAL A 56 35.24 -3.53 -5.88
CA VAL A 56 33.92 -3.26 -6.45
C VAL A 56 34.07 -2.41 -7.70
N PHE A 57 33.56 -2.89 -8.81
CA PHE A 57 33.57 -2.22 -10.10
C PHE A 57 32.16 -1.72 -10.40
N THR A 58 32.00 -0.40 -10.36
CA THR A 58 30.72 0.30 -10.56
C THR A 58 30.64 1.01 -11.92
N GLN A 59 31.75 1.05 -12.65
CA GLN A 59 31.81 1.68 -13.96
C GLN A 59 31.35 0.69 -15.03
N GLU A 60 30.44 1.12 -15.88
CA GLU A 60 30.03 0.36 -17.05
C GLU A 60 31.18 0.27 -18.07
N GLY A 61 31.25 -0.86 -18.78
CA GLY A 61 32.25 -1.06 -19.82
C GLY A 61 32.89 -2.43 -19.82
N SER A 62 34.01 -2.51 -20.53
CA SER A 62 34.79 -3.72 -20.72
C SER A 62 36.18 -3.51 -20.11
N PHE A 63 36.50 -4.31 -19.10
CA PHE A 63 37.78 -4.24 -18.37
C PHE A 63 38.59 -5.49 -18.65
N GLU A 64 39.86 -5.31 -19.03
CA GLU A 64 40.79 -6.42 -19.17
C GLU A 64 41.39 -6.76 -17.81
N MET A 65 41.43 -8.06 -17.50
CA MET A 65 41.88 -8.51 -16.17
C MET A 65 43.30 -8.02 -15.83
N GLU A 66 44.21 -8.06 -16.81
CA GLU A 66 45.63 -7.77 -16.58
C GLU A 66 45.95 -6.29 -16.43
N SER A 67 45.36 -5.44 -17.27
CA SER A 67 45.67 -4.01 -17.31
C SER A 67 44.84 -3.21 -16.32
N ASP A 68 43.58 -3.61 -16.09
CA ASP A 68 42.61 -2.75 -15.42
C ASP A 68 42.27 -3.29 -14.02
N ILE A 69 42.16 -4.61 -13.87
CA ILE A 69 41.64 -5.25 -12.66
C ILE A 69 42.79 -5.66 -11.70
N ILE A 70 43.80 -6.37 -12.18
CA ILE A 70 44.93 -6.83 -11.35
C ILE A 70 45.66 -5.67 -10.66
N PRO A 71 45.98 -4.54 -11.31
CA PRO A 71 46.62 -3.41 -10.64
C PRO A 71 45.74 -2.79 -9.57
N PHE A 72 44.43 -2.70 -9.81
CA PHE A 72 43.45 -2.23 -8.82
C PHE A 72 43.41 -3.13 -7.58
N LEU A 73 43.26 -4.44 -7.77
CA LEU A 73 43.25 -5.42 -6.68
C LEU A 73 44.61 -5.49 -5.93
N SER A 74 45.73 -5.37 -6.65
CA SER A 74 47.08 -5.39 -6.07
C SER A 74 47.37 -4.17 -5.20
N THR A 75 46.69 -3.05 -5.45
CA THR A 75 46.84 -1.80 -4.69
C THR A 75 46.11 -1.86 -3.35
N LEU A 76 45.06 -2.69 -3.21
CA LEU A 76 44.14 -2.67 -2.08
C LEU A 76 44.62 -3.36 -0.79
N LYS A 77 45.64 -4.23 -0.84
CA LYS A 77 46.58 -4.59 0.27
C LYS A 77 47.39 -5.84 -0.08
N GLY A 78 48.62 -5.67 -0.57
CA GLY A 78 49.66 -6.70 -0.46
C GLY A 78 49.46 -7.98 -1.30
N PHE A 79 48.52 -7.98 -2.23
CA PHE A 79 48.30 -9.10 -3.14
C PHE A 79 49.47 -9.24 -4.12
N LYS A 80 50.39 -10.18 -3.87
CA LYS A 80 51.50 -10.49 -4.78
C LYS A 80 51.11 -11.65 -5.68
N PHE A 81 50.66 -11.34 -6.89
CA PHE A 81 50.37 -12.34 -7.92
C PHE A 81 51.63 -13.15 -8.30
N GLY A 82 51.52 -14.49 -8.24
CA GLY A 82 52.48 -15.42 -8.81
C GLY A 82 52.04 -15.85 -10.22
N PHE A 83 52.74 -15.35 -11.24
CA PHE A 83 52.30 -15.20 -12.64
C PHE A 83 52.17 -16.47 -13.52
N ASN A 84 52.00 -17.67 -12.96
CA ASN A 84 52.02 -18.92 -13.76
C ASN A 84 50.73 -19.77 -13.74
N SER A 85 49.66 -19.34 -13.04
CA SER A 85 48.38 -20.08 -12.99
C SER A 85 47.19 -19.14 -12.87
N GLY A 86 45.98 -19.60 -13.24
CA GLY A 86 44.76 -18.81 -13.13
C GLY A 86 44.44 -18.40 -11.69
N ILE A 87 43.63 -17.35 -11.57
CA ILE A 87 43.33 -16.71 -10.30
C ILE A 87 42.07 -17.36 -9.73
N ARG A 88 42.16 -17.96 -8.54
CA ARG A 88 40.96 -18.38 -7.82
C ARG A 88 40.30 -17.19 -7.15
N ALA A 89 39.36 -16.58 -7.85
CA ALA A 89 38.57 -15.47 -7.36
C ALA A 89 37.11 -15.68 -7.78
N GLU A 90 36.20 -15.20 -6.95
CA GLU A 90 34.78 -15.24 -7.24
C GLU A 90 34.34 -13.87 -7.73
N VAL A 91 33.46 -13.85 -8.74
CA VAL A 91 32.87 -12.61 -9.26
C VAL A 91 31.38 -12.65 -8.98
N LEU A 92 30.87 -11.63 -8.29
CA LEU A 92 29.44 -11.44 -8.05
C LEU A 92 28.98 -10.25 -8.86
N PHE A 93 27.89 -10.42 -9.57
CA PHE A 93 27.17 -9.33 -10.21
C PHE A 93 25.99 -8.93 -9.35
N ILE A 94 25.84 -7.62 -9.14
CA ILE A 94 24.74 -7.02 -8.39
C ILE A 94 23.87 -6.21 -9.33
N ASN A 95 22.56 -6.35 -9.20
CA ASN A 95 21.59 -5.48 -9.83
C ASN A 95 21.42 -4.20 -9.02
N THR A 96 21.75 -3.05 -9.61
CA THR A 96 21.65 -1.74 -8.93
C THR A 96 20.31 -1.05 -9.16
N LYS A 97 19.44 -1.63 -10.00
CA LYS A 97 18.12 -1.08 -10.33
C LYS A 97 17.14 -1.30 -9.17
N GLU A 98 16.17 -0.38 -9.06
CA GLU A 98 15.02 -0.61 -8.18
C GLU A 98 14.01 -1.53 -8.88
N VAL A 99 13.61 -2.60 -8.19
CA VAL A 99 12.62 -3.54 -8.71
C VAL A 99 11.30 -3.34 -8.00
N LEU A 100 10.22 -3.17 -8.78
CA LEU A 100 8.86 -3.05 -8.27
C LEU A 100 8.24 -4.43 -8.09
N VAL A 101 7.69 -4.67 -6.89
CA VAL A 101 7.19 -5.97 -6.44
C VAL A 101 5.76 -5.83 -5.94
N LYS A 102 4.87 -6.71 -6.39
CA LYS A 102 3.50 -6.78 -5.88
C LYS A 102 3.44 -7.60 -4.59
N TRP A 103 2.64 -7.14 -3.63
CA TRP A 103 2.40 -7.85 -2.38
C TRP A 103 0.90 -7.91 -2.05
N GLY A 104 0.54 -8.87 -1.20
CA GLY A 104 -0.80 -9.00 -0.66
C GLY A 104 -0.79 -9.84 0.61
N THR A 105 -1.72 -9.58 1.51
CA THR A 105 -1.93 -10.36 2.75
C THR A 105 -2.28 -11.81 2.40
N LYS A 106 -1.58 -12.80 2.99
CA LYS A 106 -1.87 -14.24 2.77
C LYS A 106 -3.22 -14.65 3.36
N SER A 107 -3.57 -14.08 4.51
CA SER A 107 -4.83 -14.30 5.21
C SER A 107 -5.42 -12.94 5.64
N PRO A 108 -6.73 -12.85 5.93
CA PRO A 108 -7.29 -11.64 6.51
C PRO A 108 -6.58 -11.28 7.82
N VAL A 109 -6.19 -10.02 7.96
CA VAL A 109 -5.70 -9.46 9.21
C VAL A 109 -6.92 -9.06 10.04
N LEU A 110 -7.05 -9.60 11.25
CA LEU A 110 -8.17 -9.31 12.15
C LEU A 110 -7.86 -8.04 12.94
N ILE A 111 -8.41 -6.91 12.49
CA ILE A 111 -8.12 -5.62 13.10
C ILE A 111 -9.12 -5.33 14.22
N PRO A 112 -8.68 -5.02 15.45
CA PRO A 112 -9.60 -4.69 16.53
C PRO A 112 -10.54 -3.53 16.14
N ALA A 113 -11.84 -3.74 16.25
CA ALA A 113 -12.85 -2.74 15.90
C ALA A 113 -13.95 -2.68 16.98
N PRO A 114 -14.45 -1.49 17.34
CA PRO A 114 -15.55 -1.35 18.29
C PRO A 114 -16.78 -2.16 17.87
N GLY A 115 -17.32 -2.97 18.77
CA GLY A 115 -18.48 -3.83 18.48
C GLY A 115 -18.16 -5.14 17.75
N LEU A 116 -16.89 -5.39 17.39
CA LEU A 116 -16.44 -6.65 16.77
C LEU A 116 -15.40 -7.34 17.65
N PRO A 117 -15.81 -8.21 18.60
CA PRO A 117 -14.88 -8.88 19.52
C PRO A 117 -13.89 -9.83 18.83
N GLY A 118 -14.20 -10.30 17.62
CA GLY A 118 -13.30 -11.09 16.77
C GLY A 118 -12.37 -10.26 15.87
N GLY A 119 -12.47 -8.93 15.92
CA GLY A 119 -11.82 -8.04 14.97
C GLY A 119 -12.51 -8.02 13.60
N MET A 120 -12.29 -6.95 12.84
CA MET A 120 -12.72 -6.84 11.46
C MET A 120 -11.68 -7.49 10.54
N PRO A 121 -12.05 -8.51 9.74
CA PRO A 121 -11.13 -9.11 8.79
C PRO A 121 -10.87 -8.16 7.63
N VAL A 122 -9.63 -7.69 7.50
CA VAL A 122 -9.20 -6.82 6.40
C VAL A 122 -8.13 -7.53 5.59
N ARG A 123 -8.27 -7.52 4.27
CA ARG A 123 -7.18 -7.89 3.35
C ARG A 123 -6.62 -6.62 2.73
N ALA A 124 -5.33 -6.62 2.44
CA ALA A 124 -4.66 -5.50 1.79
C ALA A 124 -3.72 -6.01 0.69
N PHE A 125 -3.54 -5.22 -0.35
CA PHE A 125 -2.55 -5.48 -1.38
C PHE A 125 -1.96 -4.17 -1.90
N GLY A 126 -0.82 -4.28 -2.56
CA GLY A 126 -0.12 -3.12 -3.09
C GLY A 126 1.20 -3.48 -3.75
N THR A 127 2.11 -2.52 -3.75
CA THR A 127 3.45 -2.67 -4.32
C THR A 127 4.51 -2.12 -3.38
N PHE A 128 5.70 -2.71 -3.38
CA PHE A 128 6.89 -2.12 -2.78
C PHE A 128 8.02 -2.11 -3.81
N THR A 129 8.99 -1.22 -3.64
CA THR A 129 10.25 -1.30 -4.40
C THR A 129 11.34 -1.83 -3.51
N CYS A 130 12.25 -2.63 -4.06
CA CYS A 130 13.45 -3.05 -3.37
C CYS A 130 14.68 -2.89 -4.25
N LYS A 131 15.84 -2.72 -3.61
CA LYS A 131 17.15 -2.68 -4.27
C LYS A 131 18.25 -3.11 -3.30
N VAL A 132 19.40 -3.49 -3.85
CA VAL A 132 20.60 -3.72 -3.04
C VAL A 132 21.14 -2.38 -2.55
N ALA A 133 21.39 -2.27 -1.25
CA ALA A 133 21.86 -1.05 -0.60
C ALA A 133 23.27 -1.18 -0.03
N ASP A 134 23.60 -2.33 0.57
CA ASP A 134 24.91 -2.59 1.17
C ASP A 134 25.45 -3.93 0.65
N TYR A 135 26.56 -3.86 -0.08
CA TYR A 135 27.17 -5.01 -0.72
C TYR A 135 27.87 -5.92 0.29
N ASP A 136 28.54 -5.35 1.28
CA ASP A 136 29.29 -6.12 2.28
C ASP A 136 28.32 -6.92 3.15
N VAL A 137 27.24 -6.28 3.61
CA VAL A 137 26.19 -6.95 4.40
C VAL A 137 25.47 -8.01 3.57
N LEU A 138 25.13 -7.72 2.31
CA LEU A 138 24.49 -8.71 1.43
C LEU A 138 25.40 -9.93 1.23
N ILE A 139 26.70 -9.72 1.01
CA ILE A 139 27.66 -10.80 0.79
C ILE A 139 27.83 -11.65 2.04
N GLU A 140 28.05 -11.01 3.19
CA GLU A 140 28.26 -11.68 4.47
C GLU A 140 27.04 -12.50 4.88
N LYS A 141 25.82 -11.94 4.73
CA LYS A 141 24.59 -12.57 5.22
C LYS A 141 23.92 -13.51 4.23
N ILE A 142 24.04 -13.27 2.91
CA ILE A 142 23.30 -14.02 1.88
C ILE A 142 24.22 -14.75 0.90
N ALA A 143 25.21 -14.06 0.32
CA ALA A 143 25.95 -14.60 -0.82
C ALA A 143 26.89 -15.76 -0.46
N GLY A 144 27.32 -15.88 0.80
CA GLY A 144 28.24 -16.94 1.25
C GLY A 144 27.79 -18.37 0.93
N ILE A 145 26.48 -18.64 0.79
CA ILE A 145 25.95 -19.99 0.54
C ILE A 145 25.22 -20.09 -0.81
N ARG A 146 24.72 -18.98 -1.37
CA ARG A 146 23.80 -18.99 -2.51
C ARG A 146 24.46 -18.54 -3.81
N GLN A 147 24.08 -19.18 -4.93
CA GLN A 147 24.52 -18.79 -6.28
C GLN A 147 23.75 -17.59 -6.83
N GLN A 148 22.52 -17.37 -6.36
CA GLN A 148 21.67 -16.25 -6.76
C GLN A 148 20.76 -15.85 -5.61
N PHE A 149 20.31 -14.61 -5.64
CA PHE A 149 19.25 -14.11 -4.76
C PHE A 149 18.28 -13.27 -5.56
N THR A 150 17.01 -13.49 -5.29
CA THR A 150 15.93 -12.98 -6.11
C THR A 150 15.00 -12.08 -5.33
N VAL A 151 14.20 -11.33 -6.06
CA VAL A 151 13.11 -10.53 -5.53
C VAL A 151 12.08 -11.39 -4.79
N GLU A 152 11.88 -12.65 -5.19
CA GLU A 152 10.96 -13.54 -4.48
C GLU A 152 11.49 -13.88 -3.07
N ASP A 153 12.80 -14.07 -2.91
CA ASP A 153 13.41 -14.28 -1.58
C ASP A 153 13.15 -13.09 -0.64
N VAL A 154 13.27 -11.86 -1.18
CA VAL A 154 12.95 -10.62 -0.46
C VAL A 154 11.46 -10.57 -0.10
N LYS A 155 10.60 -10.86 -1.06
CA LYS A 155 9.15 -10.83 -0.90
C LYS A 155 8.65 -11.84 0.13
N GLU A 156 9.20 -13.05 0.15
CA GLU A 156 8.84 -14.07 1.14
C GLU A 156 9.12 -13.60 2.57
N ARG A 157 10.28 -12.97 2.79
CA ARG A 157 10.63 -12.38 4.08
C ARG A 157 9.67 -11.25 4.46
N ILE A 158 9.40 -10.31 3.55
CA ILE A 158 8.49 -9.19 3.82
C ILE A 158 7.08 -9.70 4.15
N ILE A 159 6.55 -10.65 3.37
CA ILE A 159 5.20 -11.18 3.61
C ILE A 159 5.11 -11.90 4.96
N SER A 160 6.21 -12.47 5.48
CA SER A 160 6.22 -13.13 6.79
C SER A 160 5.98 -12.20 7.97
N SER A 161 6.41 -10.94 7.89
CA SER A 161 6.24 -9.92 8.95
C SER A 161 5.12 -8.92 8.64
N LEU A 162 4.64 -8.88 7.40
CA LEU A 162 3.68 -7.89 6.91
C LEU A 162 2.38 -7.84 7.71
N ASP A 163 1.80 -8.98 8.09
CA ASP A 163 0.52 -9.01 8.82
C ASP A 163 0.64 -8.32 10.19
N GLN A 164 1.78 -8.47 10.87
CA GLN A 164 2.04 -7.80 12.16
C GLN A 164 2.25 -6.29 11.98
N LEU A 165 2.95 -5.89 10.92
CA LEU A 165 3.17 -4.48 10.60
C LEU A 165 1.89 -3.77 10.19
N LEU A 166 1.03 -4.42 9.38
CA LEU A 166 -0.30 -3.92 9.05
C LEU A 166 -1.13 -3.71 10.31
N MET A 167 -1.16 -4.68 11.22
CA MET A 167 -1.90 -4.54 12.48
C MET A 167 -1.38 -3.37 13.32
N LYS A 168 -0.06 -3.24 13.48
CA LYS A 168 0.59 -2.14 14.22
C LYS A 168 0.21 -0.77 13.63
N TRP A 169 0.41 -0.59 12.33
CA TRP A 169 0.25 0.71 11.68
C TRP A 169 -1.19 1.09 11.41
N ILE A 170 -2.08 0.12 11.17
CA ILE A 170 -3.51 0.40 11.09
C ILE A 170 -4.05 0.80 12.47
N ALA A 171 -3.59 0.18 13.56
CA ALA A 171 -4.00 0.60 14.90
C ALA A 171 -3.47 2.00 15.25
N ALA A 172 -2.27 2.36 14.80
CA ALA A 172 -1.66 3.66 15.05
C ALA A 172 -2.26 4.80 14.21
N GLU A 173 -2.36 4.61 12.89
CA GLU A 173 -2.69 5.66 11.92
C GLU A 173 -4.04 5.45 11.22
N GLY A 174 -4.67 4.29 11.36
CA GLY A 174 -5.91 3.95 10.66
C GLY A 174 -7.09 4.84 11.01
N ARG A 175 -7.10 5.45 12.22
CA ARG A 175 -8.16 6.35 12.73
C ARG A 175 -9.56 5.76 12.53
N ASP A 176 -10.20 6.07 11.40
CA ASP A 176 -11.46 5.45 10.99
C ASP A 176 -11.19 4.11 10.31
N MET A 177 -11.45 3.05 11.06
CA MET A 177 -11.31 1.66 10.63
C MET A 177 -12.15 1.31 9.40
N PHE A 178 -13.26 2.02 9.15
CA PHE A 178 -14.11 1.80 7.98
C PHE A 178 -13.63 2.55 6.74
N ASN A 179 -12.63 3.42 6.89
CA ASN A 179 -12.06 4.20 5.80
C ASN A 179 -10.53 4.24 5.85
N LEU A 180 -9.90 3.07 6.01
CA LEU A 180 -8.43 2.93 6.05
C LEU A 180 -7.74 3.50 4.80
N GLN A 181 -8.46 3.58 3.68
CA GLN A 181 -7.93 4.13 2.44
C GLN A 181 -7.55 5.60 2.57
N GLN A 182 -8.20 6.38 3.45
CA GLN A 182 -7.85 7.79 3.68
C GLN A 182 -6.46 7.96 4.29
N ASN A 183 -6.02 7.00 5.12
CA ASN A 183 -4.73 7.04 5.81
C ASN A 183 -3.73 6.02 5.23
N ALA A 184 -4.01 5.48 4.04
CA ALA A 184 -3.22 4.42 3.43
C ALA A 184 -1.75 4.84 3.19
N ARG A 185 -1.50 6.13 2.97
CA ARG A 185 -0.16 6.68 2.78
C ARG A 185 0.63 6.69 4.08
N GLU A 186 0.04 7.15 5.16
CA GLU A 186 0.64 7.22 6.48
C GLU A 186 0.94 5.81 7.01
N ILE A 187 -0.03 4.90 6.88
CA ILE A 187 0.14 3.47 7.21
C ILE A 187 1.26 2.87 6.36
N GLY A 188 1.24 3.09 5.04
CA GLY A 188 2.24 2.56 4.12
C GLY A 188 3.65 3.07 4.42
N ASN A 189 3.81 4.36 4.75
CA ASN A 189 5.08 4.96 5.14
C ASN A 189 5.63 4.36 6.44
N GLY A 190 4.78 4.16 7.44
CA GLY A 190 5.21 3.53 8.68
C GLY A 190 5.68 2.09 8.48
N ILE A 191 4.94 1.31 7.68
CA ILE A 191 5.33 -0.06 7.29
C ILE A 191 6.66 -0.03 6.52
N ARG A 192 6.83 0.92 5.58
CA ARG A 192 8.07 1.11 4.83
C ARG A 192 9.25 1.29 5.77
N GLU A 193 9.14 2.17 6.77
CA GLU A 193 10.23 2.49 7.70
C GLU A 193 10.67 1.27 8.53
N ASP A 194 9.70 0.56 9.10
CA ASP A 194 9.99 -0.65 9.86
C ASP A 194 10.62 -1.73 8.97
N LEU A 195 10.06 -1.96 7.77
CA LEU A 195 10.59 -2.94 6.82
C LEU A 195 11.98 -2.57 6.32
N ASP A 196 12.22 -1.32 5.95
CA ASP A 196 13.53 -0.86 5.45
C ASP A 196 14.59 -1.07 6.52
N MET A 197 14.32 -0.73 7.79
CA MET A 197 15.24 -1.02 8.89
C MET A 197 15.53 -2.51 9.06
N GLU A 198 14.52 -3.37 8.97
CA GLU A 198 14.71 -4.83 9.06
C GLU A 198 15.53 -5.36 7.87
N MET A 199 15.21 -4.92 6.65
CA MET A 199 15.82 -5.41 5.42
C MET A 199 17.26 -4.93 5.23
N LEU A 200 17.62 -3.77 5.78
CA LEU A 200 19.00 -3.28 5.79
C LEU A 200 19.95 -4.24 6.51
N SER A 201 19.45 -5.04 7.47
CA SER A 201 20.25 -6.07 8.15
C SER A 201 20.77 -7.18 7.22
N ILE A 202 20.22 -7.28 6.01
CA ILE A 202 20.68 -8.18 4.94
C ILE A 202 21.12 -7.44 3.67
N GLY A 203 21.36 -6.13 3.78
CA GLY A 203 21.89 -5.31 2.67
C GLY A 203 20.84 -4.92 1.62
N ILE A 204 19.54 -5.03 1.93
CA ILE A 204 18.45 -4.66 1.02
C ILE A 204 17.74 -3.43 1.56
N SER A 205 17.45 -2.45 0.70
CA SER A 205 16.59 -1.32 1.05
C SER A 205 15.21 -1.46 0.40
N ILE A 206 14.21 -0.90 1.06
CA ILE A 206 12.81 -0.76 0.62
C ILE A 206 12.50 0.74 0.45
N PRO A 207 12.83 1.35 -0.71
CA PRO A 207 12.65 2.79 -0.93
C PRO A 207 11.19 3.23 -0.90
N SER A 208 10.27 2.36 -1.29
CA SER A 208 8.84 2.67 -1.30
C SER A 208 7.99 1.46 -0.89
N PHE A 209 6.89 1.74 -0.19
CA PHE A 209 5.84 0.78 0.12
C PHE A 209 4.49 1.46 -0.04
N THR A 210 3.68 0.98 -0.98
CA THR A 210 2.38 1.54 -1.32
C THR A 210 1.29 0.52 -1.08
N ILE A 211 0.24 0.93 -0.37
CA ILE A 211 -1.01 0.17 -0.23
C ILE A 211 -1.93 0.64 -1.36
N ALA A 212 -2.32 -0.29 -2.24
CA ALA A 212 -3.21 0.04 -3.35
C ALA A 212 -4.68 0.07 -2.89
N ASN A 213 -5.10 -0.94 -2.11
CA ASN A 213 -6.46 -1.00 -1.59
C ASN A 213 -6.57 -1.85 -0.32
N PHE A 214 -7.60 -1.56 0.47
CA PHE A 214 -8.10 -2.41 1.54
C PHE A 214 -9.42 -3.07 1.13
N ASN A 215 -9.49 -4.39 1.29
CA ASN A 215 -10.67 -5.19 0.98
C ASN A 215 -11.33 -5.64 2.29
N TYR A 216 -12.55 -5.17 2.50
CA TYR A 216 -13.40 -5.54 3.64
C TYR A 216 -14.30 -6.74 3.31
N PRO A 217 -14.86 -7.44 4.29
CA PRO A 217 -15.85 -8.49 4.05
C PRO A 217 -17.13 -7.90 3.46
N GLU A 218 -17.81 -8.64 2.59
CA GLU A 218 -19.01 -8.18 1.87
C GLU A 218 -20.10 -7.65 2.81
N GLN A 219 -20.31 -8.29 3.96
CA GLN A 219 -21.28 -7.88 4.98
C GLN A 219 -20.98 -6.48 5.53
N VAL A 220 -19.70 -6.14 5.72
CA VAL A 220 -19.26 -4.82 6.19
C VAL A 220 -19.43 -3.79 5.07
N GLN A 221 -19.09 -4.17 3.84
CA GLN A 221 -19.29 -3.29 2.67
C GLN A 221 -20.77 -2.92 2.50
N GLN A 222 -21.68 -3.90 2.54
CA GLN A 222 -23.12 -3.67 2.43
C GLN A 222 -23.66 -2.79 3.57
N MET A 223 -23.16 -2.97 4.80
CA MET A 223 -23.52 -2.12 5.93
C MET A 223 -23.03 -0.69 5.75
N ALA A 224 -21.80 -0.50 5.25
CA ALA A 224 -21.25 0.81 4.93
C ALA A 224 -22.02 1.49 3.79
N GLU A 225 -22.35 0.77 2.72
CA GLU A 225 -23.18 1.25 1.61
C GLU A 225 -24.58 1.66 2.09
N LYS A 226 -25.21 0.85 2.96
CA LYS A 226 -26.52 1.18 3.52
C LYS A 226 -26.46 2.40 4.43
N ALA A 227 -25.43 2.53 5.25
CA ALA A 227 -25.21 3.71 6.10
C ALA A 227 -24.96 4.97 5.25
N ALA A 228 -24.17 4.86 4.17
CA ALA A 228 -23.95 5.94 3.22
C ALA A 228 -25.26 6.34 2.53
N ALA A 229 -26.04 5.37 2.04
CA ALA A 229 -27.36 5.62 1.46
C ALA A 229 -28.32 6.28 2.47
N GLN A 230 -28.31 5.83 3.73
CA GLN A 230 -29.11 6.45 4.80
C GLN A 230 -28.65 7.87 5.15
N SER A 231 -27.35 8.17 5.07
CA SER A 231 -26.84 9.53 5.28
C SER A 231 -27.28 10.47 4.14
N MET A 232 -27.25 9.99 2.90
CA MET A 232 -27.79 10.72 1.73
C MET A 232 -29.31 10.94 1.85
N ILE A 233 -30.05 9.97 2.40
CA ILE A 233 -31.49 10.08 2.65
C ILE A 233 -31.78 10.94 3.90
N GLY A 234 -30.91 10.95 4.91
CA GLY A 234 -31.02 11.85 6.07
C GLY A 234 -30.90 13.32 5.66
N ASP A 235 -30.17 13.57 4.58
CA ASP A 235 -30.10 14.87 3.90
C ASP A 235 -31.29 15.14 2.96
N MET A 236 -32.37 14.36 2.97
CA MET A 236 -33.57 14.62 2.13
C MET A 236 -34.24 15.95 2.46
N GLY A 237 -34.02 16.52 3.65
CA GLY A 237 -34.37 17.91 3.96
C GLY A 237 -33.51 18.94 3.21
N ARG A 238 -32.21 18.70 3.07
CA ARG A 238 -31.31 19.52 2.23
C ARG A 238 -31.50 19.23 0.74
N PHE A 239 -31.80 17.99 0.36
CA PHE A 239 -32.10 17.58 -1.01
C PHE A 239 -33.45 18.15 -1.47
N GLN A 240 -34.49 18.18 -0.61
CA GLN A 240 -35.73 18.91 -0.88
C GLN A 240 -35.51 20.41 -0.93
N GLN A 241 -34.70 20.98 -0.03
CA GLN A 241 -34.36 22.41 -0.07
C GLN A 241 -33.47 22.79 -1.27
N ALA A 242 -32.58 21.90 -1.69
CA ALA A 242 -31.71 22.08 -2.85
C ALA A 242 -32.49 21.88 -4.15
N ALA A 243 -33.34 20.86 -4.25
CA ALA A 243 -34.23 20.67 -5.40
C ALA A 243 -35.27 21.79 -5.50
N LEU A 244 -35.79 22.29 -4.37
CA LEU A 244 -36.66 23.48 -4.34
C LEU A 244 -35.86 24.76 -4.67
N GLY A 245 -34.63 24.87 -4.19
CA GLY A 245 -33.72 25.98 -4.47
C GLY A 245 -33.26 26.03 -5.93
N GLU A 246 -32.98 24.89 -6.56
CA GLU A 246 -32.68 24.75 -7.99
C GLU A 246 -33.93 24.93 -8.85
N ALA A 247 -35.12 24.52 -8.39
CA ALA A 247 -36.36 24.82 -9.08
C ALA A 247 -36.67 26.33 -9.08
N ILE A 248 -36.29 27.05 -8.01
CA ILE A 248 -36.46 28.50 -7.88
C ILE A 248 -35.34 29.27 -8.60
N ALA A 249 -34.09 28.80 -8.54
CA ALA A 249 -32.92 29.46 -9.14
C ALA A 249 -32.71 29.09 -10.61
N GLY A 250 -33.18 27.92 -11.03
CA GLY A 250 -32.92 27.33 -12.34
C GLY A 250 -33.80 27.84 -13.48
N GLY A 251 -34.83 28.66 -13.20
CA GLY A 251 -35.51 29.55 -14.18
C GLY A 251 -35.82 29.00 -15.57
N GLY A 252 -35.97 27.68 -15.74
CA GLY A 252 -35.87 27.01 -17.05
C GLY A 252 -36.70 25.74 -17.16
N GLY A 253 -37.68 25.54 -16.27
CA GLY A 253 -38.69 24.50 -16.41
C GLY A 253 -39.72 24.87 -17.46
N SER A 254 -40.07 23.92 -18.32
CA SER A 254 -41.06 24.08 -19.38
C SER A 254 -42.39 24.62 -18.83
N ALA A 255 -43.20 25.27 -19.67
CA ALA A 255 -44.51 25.80 -19.25
C ALA A 255 -45.44 24.73 -18.62
N ALA A 256 -45.21 23.45 -18.88
CA ALA A 256 -45.89 22.33 -18.24
C ALA A 256 -45.47 22.13 -16.77
N ASP A 257 -44.19 22.33 -16.44
CA ASP A 257 -43.67 22.25 -15.06
C ASP A 257 -44.15 23.44 -14.21
N MET A 258 -44.20 24.63 -14.81
CA MET A 258 -44.79 25.83 -14.18
C MET A 258 -46.31 25.67 -13.96
N ALA A 259 -47.03 25.02 -14.87
CA ALA A 259 -48.45 24.73 -14.71
C ALA A 259 -48.70 23.67 -13.61
N GLY A 260 -47.85 22.65 -13.50
CA GLY A 260 -47.89 21.66 -12.41
C GLY A 260 -47.61 22.28 -11.04
N MET A 261 -46.66 23.21 -10.96
CA MET A 261 -46.33 23.94 -9.73
C MET A 261 -47.41 24.97 -9.36
N ALA A 262 -47.98 25.68 -10.35
CA ALA A 262 -49.09 26.61 -10.14
C ALA A 262 -50.39 25.89 -9.73
N ALA A 263 -50.67 24.71 -10.29
CA ALA A 263 -51.77 23.86 -9.86
C ALA A 263 -51.55 23.32 -8.43
N GLY A 264 -50.30 22.95 -8.08
CA GLY A 264 -49.93 22.54 -6.73
C GLY A 264 -50.04 23.65 -5.69
N LEU A 265 -49.65 24.87 -6.03
CA LEU A 265 -49.79 26.07 -5.18
C LEU A 265 -51.25 26.54 -5.06
N ALA A 266 -52.05 26.46 -6.13
CA ALA A 266 -53.48 26.79 -6.10
C ALA A 266 -54.30 25.77 -5.30
N MET A 267 -54.01 24.47 -5.46
CA MET A 267 -54.60 23.41 -4.66
C MET A 267 -54.14 23.49 -3.19
N GLY A 268 -52.88 23.87 -2.94
CA GLY A 268 -52.35 24.17 -1.61
C GLY A 268 -53.03 25.36 -0.95
N GLN A 269 -53.35 26.42 -1.69
CA GLN A 269 -54.10 27.56 -1.17
C GLN A 269 -55.58 27.24 -0.92
N GLN A 270 -56.22 26.38 -1.71
CA GLN A 270 -57.60 25.92 -1.43
C GLN A 270 -57.66 24.98 -0.21
N MET A 271 -56.65 24.13 -0.01
CA MET A 271 -56.52 23.30 1.20
C MET A 271 -56.16 24.15 2.43
N ALA A 272 -55.32 25.18 2.28
CA ALA A 272 -55.00 26.14 3.35
C ALA A 272 -56.19 27.05 3.70
N ALA A 273 -57.06 27.38 2.73
CA ALA A 273 -58.29 28.12 3.00
C ALA A 273 -59.36 27.28 3.73
N GLN A 274 -59.32 25.95 3.64
CA GLN A 274 -60.14 25.05 4.47
C GLN A 274 -59.52 24.74 5.85
N THR A 275 -58.25 25.09 6.07
CA THR A 275 -57.55 24.91 7.36
C THR A 275 -57.17 26.24 8.03
N ALA A 276 -57.63 27.38 7.49
CA ALA A 276 -57.51 28.67 8.15
C ALA A 276 -58.46 28.72 9.37
N PRO A 277 -57.94 28.81 10.61
CA PRO A 277 -58.77 28.96 11.79
C PRO A 277 -59.34 30.39 11.80
N GLY A 278 -60.66 30.47 11.73
CA GLY A 278 -61.38 31.70 12.02
C GLY A 278 -61.02 32.19 13.43
N ALA A 279 -60.83 33.50 13.54
CA ALA A 279 -60.61 34.22 14.78
C ALA A 279 -61.64 33.81 15.84
N GLY A 280 -61.17 33.12 16.88
CA GLY A 280 -61.94 32.69 18.03
C GLY A 280 -61.01 32.60 19.24
N GLN A 281 -61.45 33.21 20.34
CA GLN A 281 -60.79 33.37 21.64
C GLN A 281 -60.11 32.11 22.22
N PRO A 282 -59.16 32.27 23.18
CA PRO A 282 -58.31 31.19 23.65
C PRO A 282 -59.09 30.18 24.50
N GLN A 283 -58.94 28.89 24.20
CA GLN A 283 -59.49 27.81 25.00
C GLN A 283 -58.37 26.85 25.46
N PRO A 284 -58.13 26.71 26.77
CA PRO A 284 -57.07 25.86 27.30
C PRO A 284 -57.52 24.39 27.40
N GLY A 285 -56.63 23.45 27.06
CA GLY A 285 -56.73 22.06 27.56
C GLY A 285 -56.72 20.90 26.56
N ALA A 286 -56.22 21.06 25.33
CA ALA A 286 -56.13 19.94 24.39
C ALA A 286 -54.87 19.07 24.65
N ILE A 287 -55.07 17.79 24.98
CA ILE A 287 -54.01 16.81 25.19
C ILE A 287 -53.43 16.40 23.82
N PRO A 288 -52.12 16.56 23.56
CA PRO A 288 -51.52 16.18 22.28
C PRO A 288 -51.58 14.66 22.05
N ASN A 289 -51.90 14.21 20.82
CA ASN A 289 -52.05 12.79 20.46
C ASN A 289 -50.76 11.95 20.57
N PHE A 290 -49.59 12.60 20.48
CA PHE A 290 -48.27 11.98 20.62
C PHE A 290 -47.43 12.78 21.62
N CYS A 291 -46.62 12.06 22.40
CA CYS A 291 -45.75 12.68 23.39
C CYS A 291 -44.64 13.47 22.68
N PRO A 292 -44.46 14.77 22.94
CA PRO A 292 -43.43 15.57 22.29
C PRO A 292 -42.01 15.16 22.70
N ASN A 293 -41.85 14.46 23.83
CA ASN A 293 -40.53 14.04 24.32
C ASN A 293 -40.06 12.70 23.73
N CYS A 294 -40.96 11.73 23.54
CA CYS A 294 -40.57 10.37 23.15
C CYS A 294 -41.39 9.77 22.00
N GLY A 295 -42.31 10.53 21.40
CA GLY A 295 -43.11 10.09 20.25
C GLY A 295 -44.16 9.01 20.55
N THR A 296 -44.33 8.59 21.81
CA THR A 296 -45.32 7.57 22.17
C THR A 296 -46.75 8.13 22.13
N LYS A 297 -47.71 7.37 21.59
CA LYS A 297 -49.12 7.77 21.50
C LYS A 297 -49.71 7.96 22.91
N THR A 298 -50.34 9.11 23.14
CA THR A 298 -50.74 9.54 24.49
C THR A 298 -52.10 9.00 24.91
N ASN A 299 -52.92 8.54 23.96
CA ASN A 299 -54.27 8.02 24.18
C ASN A 299 -55.14 8.92 25.10
N GLY A 300 -54.90 10.23 25.09
CA GLY A 300 -55.63 11.19 25.95
C GLY A 300 -55.22 11.19 27.43
N MET A 301 -54.08 10.60 27.80
CA MET A 301 -53.54 10.67 29.16
C MET A 301 -52.86 12.02 29.44
N ARG A 302 -52.94 12.49 30.70
CA ARG A 302 -52.30 13.75 31.13
C ARG A 302 -50.77 13.66 31.25
N PHE A 303 -50.25 12.44 31.36
CA PHE A 303 -48.83 12.15 31.39
C PHE A 303 -48.53 11.04 30.39
N CYS A 304 -47.33 11.06 29.81
CA CYS A 304 -46.89 10.00 28.92
C CYS A 304 -46.64 8.71 29.73
N GLY A 305 -47.36 7.63 29.41
CA GLY A 305 -47.19 6.32 30.06
C GLY A 305 -45.82 5.66 29.86
N ASN A 306 -45.00 6.16 28.92
CA ASN A 306 -43.67 5.62 28.65
C ASN A 306 -42.55 6.43 29.34
N CYS A 307 -42.58 7.77 29.27
CA CYS A 307 -41.49 8.62 29.78
C CYS A 307 -41.89 9.55 30.94
N GLY A 308 -43.16 9.53 31.40
CA GLY A 308 -43.64 10.37 32.50
C GLY A 308 -43.81 11.85 32.18
N TYR A 309 -43.54 12.28 30.93
CA TYR A 309 -43.66 13.69 30.53
C TYR A 309 -45.10 14.20 30.67
N LYS A 310 -45.28 15.40 31.24
CA LYS A 310 -46.59 16.04 31.46
C LYS A 310 -47.10 16.64 30.15
N LEU A 311 -48.30 16.23 29.73
CA LEU A 311 -48.93 16.62 28.46
C LEU A 311 -49.97 17.73 28.63
N VAL A 312 -50.48 17.91 29.86
CA VAL A 312 -51.41 18.97 30.31
C VAL A 312 -51.15 19.30 31.76
#